data_AF-R7INR8-F1
#
_entry.id   AF-R7INR8-F1
#
_cell.length_a   1.000
_cell.length_b   1.000
_cell.length_c   1.000
_cell.angle_alpha   90.00
_cell.angle_beta   90.00
_cell.angle_gamma   90.00
#
_symmetry.space_group_name_H-M   'P 1'
#
loop_
_entity.id
_entity.type
_entity.pdbx_description
1 polymer ?
#
loop_
_entity_poly.entity_id
_entity_poly.type
_entity_poly.pdbx_seq_one_letter_code
_entity_poly.pdbx_strand_id
1 'polypeptide(L)'
;MEALLPHKTLELTDDFREVVDGKYAIDLAARQAVLQSYEPESKCVQFDDMKSLKGQELRDVFTAQSVVYVYHDQIDNTGEHEEDAVFEACEKAVDEIAKLIQKISTSGNTYRFIVTADHGFIYKRDKVTTSDKIGGMSDSNRFVKRRYIVSKEPITEQGVCNISLGYMLGSDVVKKADDKLYFISDNNEKISNENIYIADKRDEDVQKRLFRMRFTFKNKKYDKNRKYYLVAYDESNDVEVFRHEVIMDLAFSDNFGFDL
;
A
#
# COMPACT_ATOMS: atom_id res chain seq x y z
N MET A 1 -5.32 -9.11 -10.28
CA MET A 1 -5.08 -8.76 -8.86
C MET A 1 -6.04 -9.48 -7.91
N GLU A 2 -5.53 -10.04 -6.81
CA GLU A 2 -6.24 -10.77 -5.75
C GLU A 2 -7.01 -9.82 -4.82
N ALA A 3 -6.55 -8.58 -4.67
CA ALA A 3 -7.16 -7.56 -3.81
C ALA A 3 -8.58 -7.14 -4.23
N LEU A 4 -8.99 -7.43 -5.47
CA LEU A 4 -10.36 -7.16 -5.95
C LEU A 4 -11.35 -8.30 -5.64
N LEU A 5 -10.87 -9.45 -5.17
CA LEU A 5 -11.75 -10.49 -4.64
C LEU A 5 -12.27 -10.10 -3.26
N PRO A 6 -13.47 -10.57 -2.85
CA PRO A 6 -13.90 -10.40 -1.48
C PRO A 6 -12.91 -11.09 -0.54
N HIS A 7 -12.52 -10.39 0.53
CA HIS A 7 -11.51 -10.86 1.46
C HIS A 7 -11.70 -10.27 2.85
N LYS A 8 -11.19 -10.97 3.86
CA LYS A 8 -10.96 -10.42 5.20
C LYS A 8 -9.49 -10.09 5.43
N THR A 9 -8.61 -10.85 4.75
CA THR A 9 -7.17 -10.77 4.91
C THR A 9 -6.47 -10.87 3.56
N LEU A 10 -5.45 -10.04 3.37
CA LEU A 10 -4.49 -10.13 2.28
C LEU A 10 -3.11 -10.29 2.92
N GLU A 11 -2.36 -11.28 2.45
CA GLU A 11 -1.05 -11.59 3.03
C GLU A 11 -0.01 -11.78 1.92
N LEU A 12 1.18 -11.23 2.14
CA LEU A 12 2.38 -11.60 1.40
C LEU A 12 3.17 -12.58 2.25
N THR A 13 3.17 -13.84 1.83
CA THR A 13 3.85 -14.94 2.52
C THR A 13 5.38 -14.83 2.44
N ASP A 14 6.07 -15.59 3.29
CA ASP A 14 7.54 -15.62 3.36
C ASP A 14 8.23 -16.09 2.07
N ASP A 15 7.53 -16.85 1.22
CA ASP A 15 7.96 -17.24 -0.12
C ASP A 15 7.43 -16.31 -1.23
N PHE A 16 7.02 -15.11 -0.84
CA PHE A 16 6.58 -14.01 -1.70
C PHE A 16 5.31 -14.30 -2.52
N ARG A 17 4.43 -15.16 -2.01
CA ARG A 17 3.10 -15.37 -2.61
C ARG A 17 2.08 -14.44 -1.98
N GLU A 18 1.33 -13.77 -2.83
CA GLU A 18 0.17 -12.97 -2.47
C GLU A 18 -1.03 -13.92 -2.29
N VAL A 19 -1.55 -14.02 -1.07
CA VAL A 19 -2.67 -14.90 -0.74
C VAL A 19 -3.86 -14.09 -0.23
N VAL A 20 -5.05 -14.52 -0.61
CA VAL A 20 -6.33 -13.96 -0.22
C VAL A 20 -7.06 -14.94 0.69
N ASP A 21 -7.25 -14.57 1.96
CA ASP A 21 -7.78 -15.47 3.00
C ASP A 21 -7.08 -16.84 3.03
N GLY A 22 -5.75 -16.83 2.91
CA GLY A 22 -4.90 -18.03 2.89
C GLY A 22 -4.95 -18.84 1.59
N LYS A 23 -5.68 -18.39 0.56
CA LYS A 23 -5.74 -19.03 -0.76
C LYS A 23 -4.85 -18.30 -1.77
N TYR A 24 -4.06 -19.06 -2.52
CA TYR A 24 -3.22 -18.52 -3.59
C TYR A 24 -4.02 -18.48 -4.91
N ALA A 25 -4.61 -17.33 -5.23
CA ALA A 25 -5.64 -17.18 -6.28
C ALA A 25 -5.10 -16.65 -7.62
N ILE A 26 -4.13 -17.37 -8.19
CA ILE A 26 -3.40 -16.95 -9.39
C ILE A 26 -4.12 -17.19 -10.71
N ASP A 27 -5.07 -18.11 -10.75
CA ASP A 27 -5.82 -18.48 -11.95
C ASP A 27 -7.33 -18.27 -11.78
N LEU A 28 -8.05 -18.33 -12.89
CA LEU A 28 -9.49 -18.09 -12.92
C LEU A 28 -10.27 -19.05 -12.00
N ALA A 29 -9.84 -20.31 -11.89
CA ALA A 29 -10.51 -21.33 -11.09
C ALA A 29 -10.32 -21.07 -9.59
N ALA A 30 -9.09 -20.75 -9.17
CA ALA A 30 -8.76 -20.38 -7.82
C ALA A 30 -9.48 -19.08 -7.40
N ARG A 31 -9.55 -18.09 -8.30
CA ARG A 31 -10.33 -16.84 -8.08
C ARG A 31 -11.81 -17.13 -7.90
N GLN A 32 -12.39 -17.99 -8.73
CA GLN A 32 -13.78 -18.42 -8.58
C GLN A 32 -14.01 -19.13 -7.24
N ALA A 33 -13.08 -20.00 -6.82
CA ALA A 33 -13.18 -20.70 -5.53
C ALA A 33 -13.08 -19.76 -4.31
N VAL A 34 -12.41 -18.61 -4.44
CA VAL A 34 -12.44 -17.54 -3.44
C VAL A 34 -13.79 -16.83 -3.47
N LEU A 35 -14.24 -16.38 -4.63
CA LEU A 35 -15.52 -15.69 -4.80
C LEU A 35 -16.70 -16.54 -4.28
N GLN A 36 -16.73 -17.83 -4.62
CA GLN A 36 -17.75 -18.80 -4.19
C GLN A 36 -17.74 -19.09 -2.68
N SER A 37 -16.63 -18.82 -1.98
CA SER A 37 -16.61 -18.92 -0.52
C SER A 37 -17.30 -17.77 0.20
N TYR A 38 -17.55 -16.66 -0.50
CA TYR A 38 -18.33 -15.52 0.00
C TYR A 38 -19.73 -15.50 -0.58
N GLU A 39 -19.88 -15.86 -1.85
CA GLU A 39 -21.15 -15.88 -2.57
C GLU A 39 -21.24 -17.16 -3.41
N PRO A 40 -21.93 -18.23 -2.92
CA PRO A 40 -21.96 -19.52 -3.60
C PRO A 40 -22.52 -19.47 -5.03
N GLU A 41 -23.47 -18.57 -5.30
CA GLU A 41 -24.05 -18.33 -6.63
C GLU A 41 -23.20 -17.34 -7.42
N SER A 42 -21.92 -17.65 -7.59
CA SER A 42 -20.98 -16.76 -8.30
C SER A 42 -20.10 -17.47 -9.32
N LYS A 43 -19.65 -16.69 -10.30
CA LYS A 43 -18.83 -17.17 -11.40
C LYS A 43 -17.76 -16.18 -11.83
N CYS A 44 -16.58 -16.68 -12.20
CA CYS A 44 -15.54 -15.89 -12.85
C CYS A 44 -15.44 -16.29 -14.32
N VAL A 45 -15.33 -15.31 -15.22
CA VAL A 45 -15.23 -15.56 -16.67
C VAL A 45 -14.22 -14.61 -17.30
N GLN A 46 -13.51 -15.07 -18.33
CA GLN A 46 -12.66 -14.20 -19.14
C GLN A 46 -13.49 -13.44 -20.17
N PHE A 47 -13.13 -12.18 -20.43
CA PHE A 47 -13.77 -11.34 -21.42
C PHE A 47 -13.76 -11.98 -22.82
N ASP A 48 -12.63 -12.59 -23.19
CA ASP A 48 -12.45 -13.21 -24.51
C ASP A 48 -13.36 -14.41 -24.75
N ASP A 49 -13.70 -15.14 -23.70
CA ASP A 49 -14.69 -16.21 -23.79
C ASP A 49 -16.09 -15.60 -23.97
N MET A 50 -16.42 -14.57 -23.19
CA MET A 50 -17.72 -13.89 -23.20
C MET A 50 -18.05 -13.17 -24.50
N LYS A 51 -17.06 -12.56 -25.15
CA LYS A 51 -17.29 -11.76 -26.36
C LYS A 51 -17.83 -12.63 -27.50
N SER A 52 -17.50 -13.93 -27.52
CA SER A 52 -17.91 -14.88 -28.55
C SER A 52 -19.34 -15.44 -28.36
N LEU A 53 -19.81 -15.55 -27.12
CA LEU A 53 -21.10 -16.19 -26.78
C LEU A 53 -22.32 -15.45 -27.31
N LYS A 54 -23.38 -16.15 -27.70
CA LYS A 54 -24.61 -15.52 -28.23
C LYS A 54 -25.86 -16.14 -27.64
N GLY A 55 -26.96 -15.37 -27.62
CA GLY A 55 -28.30 -15.88 -27.32
C GLY A 55 -28.37 -16.62 -25.97
N GLN A 56 -28.67 -17.92 -26.02
CA GLN A 56 -28.84 -18.73 -24.82
C GLN A 56 -27.52 -18.97 -24.09
N GLU A 57 -26.42 -19.21 -24.81
CA GLU A 57 -25.11 -19.48 -24.20
C GLU A 57 -24.65 -18.30 -23.32
N LEU A 58 -24.95 -17.08 -23.76
CA LEU A 58 -24.67 -15.88 -22.97
C LEU A 58 -25.56 -15.81 -21.72
N ARG A 59 -26.84 -16.16 -21.82
CA ARG A 59 -27.76 -16.19 -20.67
C ARG A 59 -27.38 -17.26 -19.65
N ASP A 60 -26.86 -18.39 -20.11
CA ASP A 60 -26.44 -19.49 -19.25
C ASP A 60 -25.26 -19.10 -18.34
N VAL A 61 -24.45 -18.12 -18.74
CA VAL A 61 -23.39 -17.56 -17.87
C VAL A 61 -23.96 -16.89 -16.61
N PHE A 62 -25.10 -16.22 -16.73
CA PHE A 62 -25.73 -15.47 -15.64
C PHE A 62 -26.83 -16.27 -14.92
N THR A 63 -27.23 -17.41 -15.47
CA THR A 63 -28.30 -18.23 -14.89
C THR A 63 -27.87 -18.81 -13.55
N ALA A 64 -28.71 -18.61 -12.52
CA ALA A 64 -28.42 -18.99 -11.14
C ALA A 64 -27.11 -18.39 -10.59
N GLN A 65 -26.70 -17.22 -11.08
CA GLN A 65 -25.59 -16.45 -10.54
C GLN A 65 -26.10 -15.12 -10.00
N SER A 66 -25.81 -14.82 -8.74
CA SER A 66 -26.04 -13.53 -8.10
C SER A 66 -24.95 -12.52 -8.46
N VAL A 67 -23.71 -12.99 -8.71
CA VAL A 67 -22.58 -12.16 -9.12
C VAL A 67 -21.69 -12.87 -10.15
N VAL A 68 -21.29 -12.14 -11.19
CA VAL A 68 -20.37 -12.63 -12.22
C VAL A 68 -19.21 -11.66 -12.37
N TYR A 69 -17.99 -12.14 -12.13
CA TYR A 69 -16.76 -11.39 -12.34
C TYR A 69 -16.27 -11.64 -13.77
N VAL A 70 -16.06 -10.57 -14.52
CA VAL A 70 -15.52 -10.61 -15.89
C VAL A 70 -14.14 -9.98 -15.89
N TYR A 71 -13.11 -10.75 -16.25
CA TYR A 71 -11.72 -10.30 -16.30
C TYR A 71 -11.37 -9.82 -17.72
N HIS A 72 -10.66 -8.69 -17.83
CA HIS A 72 -10.28 -8.06 -19.10
C HIS A 72 -8.82 -7.64 -19.03
N ASP A 73 -7.96 -8.29 -19.84
CA ASP A 73 -6.51 -8.19 -19.71
C ASP A 73 -5.86 -7.38 -20.87
N GLN A 74 -6.64 -6.72 -21.72
CA GLN A 74 -6.13 -6.05 -22.93
C GLN A 74 -5.08 -4.96 -22.62
N ILE A 75 -5.32 -4.13 -21.61
CA ILE A 75 -4.41 -3.02 -21.26
C ILE A 75 -3.10 -3.57 -20.70
N ASP A 76 -3.18 -4.53 -19.79
CA ASP A 76 -2.02 -5.11 -19.13
C ASP A 76 -1.15 -5.90 -20.12
N ASN A 77 -1.76 -6.79 -20.91
CA ASN A 77 -1.07 -7.55 -21.95
C ASN A 77 -0.38 -6.64 -22.97
N THR A 78 -1.03 -5.55 -23.41
CA THR A 78 -0.38 -4.58 -24.31
C THR A 78 0.75 -3.84 -23.59
N GLY A 79 0.57 -3.44 -22.34
CA GLY A 79 1.60 -2.75 -21.55
C GLY A 79 2.86 -3.56 -21.29
N GLU A 80 2.78 -4.89 -21.26
CA GLU A 80 3.95 -5.76 -21.10
C GLU A 80 4.78 -5.94 -22.38
N HIS A 81 4.15 -5.86 -23.54
CA HIS A 81 4.75 -6.23 -24.84
C HIS A 81 4.99 -5.03 -25.77
N GLU A 82 4.10 -4.03 -25.76
CA GLU A 82 4.07 -2.90 -26.68
C GLU A 82 3.71 -1.61 -25.92
N GLU A 83 4.66 -1.09 -25.13
CA GLU A 83 4.46 0.07 -24.24
C GLU A 83 3.89 1.32 -24.96
N ASP A 84 4.26 1.55 -26.22
CA ASP A 84 3.81 2.71 -27.00
C ASP A 84 2.32 2.57 -27.43
N ALA A 85 1.78 1.36 -27.47
CA ALA A 85 0.41 1.07 -27.89
C ALA A 85 -0.61 1.10 -26.74
N VAL A 86 -0.19 1.36 -25.50
CA VAL A 86 -1.05 1.31 -24.31
C VAL A 86 -2.21 2.31 -24.37
N PHE A 87 -2.01 3.48 -24.98
CA PHE A 87 -3.08 4.47 -25.16
C PHE A 87 -4.18 3.96 -26.09
N GLU A 88 -3.80 3.34 -27.21
CA GLU A 88 -4.75 2.71 -28.13
C GLU A 88 -5.43 1.51 -27.48
N ALA A 89 -4.71 0.73 -26.67
CA ALA A 89 -5.28 -0.37 -25.89
C ALA A 89 -6.32 0.10 -24.86
N CYS A 90 -6.10 1.26 -24.22
CA CYS A 90 -7.09 1.87 -23.34
C CYS A 90 -8.38 2.22 -24.08
N GLU A 91 -8.27 2.90 -25.22
CA GLU A 91 -9.44 3.25 -26.04
C GLU A 91 -10.19 1.99 -26.47
N LYS A 92 -9.46 0.99 -26.97
CA LYS A 92 -10.01 -0.31 -27.36
C LYS A 92 -10.70 -1.02 -26.19
N ALA A 93 -10.09 -1.02 -25.00
CA ALA A 93 -10.66 -1.67 -23.81
C ALA A 93 -11.97 -1.02 -23.38
N VAL A 94 -12.04 0.32 -23.37
CA VAL A 94 -13.27 1.07 -23.08
C VAL A 94 -14.37 0.70 -24.07
N ASP A 95 -14.03 0.68 -25.36
CA ASP A 95 -14.94 0.32 -26.44
C ASP A 95 -15.46 -1.12 -26.33
N GLU A 96 -14.58 -2.05 -26.01
CA GLU A 96 -14.87 -3.48 -25.79
C GLU A 96 -15.81 -3.70 -24.59
N ILE A 97 -15.51 -3.05 -23.46
CA ILE A 97 -16.33 -3.11 -22.24
C ILE A 97 -17.71 -2.51 -22.52
N ALA A 98 -17.79 -1.35 -23.18
CA ALA A 98 -19.06 -0.71 -23.53
C ALA A 98 -19.93 -1.62 -24.43
N LYS A 99 -19.34 -2.21 -25.47
CA LYS A 99 -20.03 -3.17 -26.36
C LYS A 99 -20.49 -4.41 -25.61
N LEU A 100 -19.68 -4.95 -24.69
CA LEU A 100 -20.06 -6.10 -23.88
C LEU A 100 -21.23 -5.77 -22.94
N ILE A 101 -21.19 -4.63 -22.25
CA ILE A 101 -22.29 -4.17 -21.38
C ILE A 101 -23.59 -4.03 -22.19
N GLN A 102 -23.55 -3.44 -23.37
CA GLN A 102 -24.71 -3.30 -24.25
C GLN A 102 -25.26 -4.68 -24.66
N LYS A 103 -24.37 -5.60 -25.03
CA LYS A 103 -24.72 -6.98 -25.40
C LYS A 103 -25.36 -7.74 -24.24
N ILE A 104 -24.80 -7.65 -23.03
CA ILE A 104 -25.34 -8.29 -21.81
C ILE A 104 -26.70 -7.69 -21.46
N SER A 105 -26.84 -6.37 -21.53
CA SER A 105 -28.11 -5.69 -21.24
C SER A 105 -29.22 -6.11 -22.20
N THR A 106 -28.89 -6.29 -23.48
CA THR A 106 -29.87 -6.62 -24.52
C THR A 106 -30.22 -8.11 -24.56
N SER A 107 -29.22 -9.00 -24.42
CA SER A 107 -29.39 -10.45 -24.64
C SER A 107 -29.35 -11.29 -23.36
N GLY A 108 -28.68 -10.78 -22.32
CA GLY A 108 -28.45 -11.43 -21.03
C GLY A 108 -29.36 -10.96 -19.89
N ASN A 109 -30.25 -9.98 -20.13
CA ASN A 109 -31.23 -9.47 -19.18
C ASN A 109 -30.63 -9.04 -17.81
N THR A 110 -29.39 -8.55 -17.84
CA THR A 110 -28.64 -8.08 -16.65
C THR A 110 -28.35 -6.59 -16.82
N TYR A 111 -28.62 -5.79 -15.79
CA TYR A 111 -28.64 -4.32 -15.89
C TYR A 111 -27.82 -3.60 -14.82
N ARG A 112 -27.17 -4.34 -13.92
CA ARG A 112 -26.31 -3.79 -12.86
C ARG A 112 -24.87 -4.16 -13.18
N PHE A 113 -24.06 -3.13 -13.42
CA PHE A 113 -22.67 -3.28 -13.79
C PHE A 113 -21.81 -2.43 -12.87
N ILE A 114 -20.71 -3.00 -12.40
CA ILE A 114 -19.63 -2.29 -11.74
C ILE A 114 -18.40 -2.52 -12.61
N VAL A 115 -17.82 -1.44 -13.10
CA VAL A 115 -16.58 -1.47 -13.88
C VAL A 115 -15.50 -0.85 -13.01
N THR A 116 -14.41 -1.57 -12.79
CA THR A 116 -13.29 -1.12 -11.99
C THR A 116 -11.99 -1.66 -12.58
N ALA A 117 -10.87 -1.11 -12.12
CA ALA A 117 -9.53 -1.58 -12.40
C ALA A 117 -8.78 -1.77 -11.08
N ASP A 118 -7.82 -2.68 -11.06
CA ASP A 118 -6.91 -2.90 -9.93
C ASP A 118 -5.83 -1.82 -9.84
N HIS A 119 -5.27 -1.43 -10.98
CA HIS A 119 -4.29 -0.36 -11.07
C HIS A 119 -4.30 0.34 -12.43
N GLY A 120 -3.58 1.46 -12.49
CA GLY A 120 -3.22 2.10 -13.76
C GLY A 120 -1.82 1.71 -14.21
N PHE A 121 -1.30 2.46 -15.18
CA PHE A 121 0.10 2.41 -15.59
C PHE A 121 0.74 3.79 -15.41
N ILE A 122 2.07 3.81 -15.35
CA ILE A 122 2.87 5.04 -15.26
C ILE A 122 3.50 5.29 -16.62
N TYR A 123 3.24 6.46 -17.20
CA TYR A 123 3.86 6.91 -18.44
C TYR A 123 5.09 7.76 -18.15
N LYS A 124 6.20 7.47 -18.84
CA LYS A 124 7.41 8.30 -18.86
C LYS A 124 7.75 8.63 -20.30
N ARG A 125 7.91 9.93 -20.60
CA ARG A 125 8.26 10.41 -21.95
C ARG A 125 9.65 9.96 -22.39
N ASP A 126 10.59 9.95 -21.45
CA ASP A 126 11.99 9.63 -21.73
C ASP A 126 12.29 8.17 -21.40
N LYS A 127 13.01 7.50 -22.31
CA LYS A 127 13.48 6.13 -22.10
C LYS A 127 14.37 6.08 -20.85
N VAL A 128 14.23 4.99 -20.09
CA VAL A 128 15.09 4.70 -18.95
C VAL A 128 16.51 4.44 -19.46
N THR A 129 17.45 5.29 -19.06
CA THR A 129 18.87 5.13 -19.43
C THR A 129 19.52 4.01 -18.63
N THR A 130 20.66 3.48 -19.07
CA THR A 130 21.39 2.47 -18.29
C THR A 130 21.81 2.97 -16.91
N SER A 131 22.10 4.27 -16.77
CA SER A 131 22.40 4.91 -15.47
C SER A 131 21.21 4.97 -14.53
N ASP A 132 19.98 4.94 -15.04
CA ASP A 132 18.75 4.88 -14.22
C ASP A 132 18.46 3.45 -13.74
N LYS A 133 19.12 2.44 -14.31
CA LYS A 133 18.91 1.04 -13.96
C LYS A 133 19.74 0.67 -12.74
N ILE A 134 19.06 0.13 -11.73
CA ILE A 134 19.71 -0.49 -10.57
C ILE A 134 20.00 -1.95 -10.95
N GLY A 135 21.27 -2.31 -11.08
CA GLY A 135 21.72 -3.65 -11.46
C GLY A 135 21.92 -4.59 -10.26
N GLY A 136 22.09 -5.89 -10.53
CA GLY A 136 22.78 -6.82 -9.61
C GLY A 136 21.97 -7.37 -8.42
N MET A 137 20.65 -7.24 -8.39
CA MET A 137 19.85 -7.56 -7.19
C MET A 137 19.19 -8.95 -7.17
N SER A 138 19.44 -9.81 -8.17
CA SER A 138 18.81 -11.13 -8.26
C SER A 138 19.41 -12.11 -7.24
N ASP A 139 18.66 -12.39 -6.19
CA ASP A 139 18.91 -13.47 -5.23
C ASP A 139 17.59 -14.21 -4.98
N SER A 140 17.66 -15.52 -4.76
CA SER A 140 16.55 -16.39 -4.38
C SER A 140 15.77 -15.90 -3.15
N ASN A 141 16.40 -15.14 -2.25
CA ASN A 141 15.76 -14.57 -1.06
C ASN A 141 15.12 -13.19 -1.30
N ARG A 142 15.01 -12.75 -2.56
CA ARG A 142 14.47 -11.44 -2.93
C ARG A 142 13.43 -11.59 -4.02
N PHE A 143 12.29 -10.93 -3.83
CA PHE A 143 11.30 -10.78 -4.87
C PHE A 143 11.60 -9.53 -5.68
N VAL A 144 12.30 -9.72 -6.81
CA VAL A 144 12.73 -8.64 -7.68
C VAL A 144 11.69 -8.42 -8.78
N LYS A 145 11.14 -7.21 -8.84
CA LYS A 145 10.27 -6.74 -9.92
C LYS A 145 10.92 -5.54 -10.61
N ARG A 146 10.37 -5.14 -11.76
CA ARG A 146 10.94 -4.04 -12.58
C ARG A 146 11.07 -2.71 -11.82
N ARG A 147 10.25 -2.48 -10.80
CA ARG A 147 10.12 -1.18 -10.10
C ARG A 147 10.36 -1.24 -8.59
N TYR A 148 10.45 -2.43 -8.02
CA TYR A 148 10.62 -2.62 -6.59
C TYR A 148 11.27 -3.96 -6.28
N ILE A 149 11.82 -4.07 -5.09
CA ILE A 149 12.35 -5.31 -4.54
C ILE A 149 11.71 -5.51 -3.18
N VAL A 150 11.18 -6.71 -2.92
CA VAL A 150 10.77 -7.11 -1.58
C VAL A 150 11.84 -8.06 -1.03
N SER A 151 12.34 -7.75 0.15
CA SER A 151 13.41 -8.48 0.82
C SER A 151 13.21 -8.45 2.33
N LYS A 152 13.71 -9.50 3.02
CA LYS A 152 13.73 -9.55 4.48
C LYS A 152 14.72 -8.55 5.09
N GLU A 153 15.83 -8.31 4.39
CA GLU A 153 16.88 -7.38 4.78
C GLU A 153 16.87 -6.10 3.93
N PRO A 154 17.23 -4.93 4.48
CA PRO A 154 17.41 -3.69 3.72
C PRO A 154 18.48 -3.83 2.64
N ILE A 155 18.28 -3.19 1.49
CA ILE A 155 19.25 -3.18 0.39
C ILE A 155 20.01 -1.86 0.40
N THR A 156 21.30 -1.90 0.72
CA THR A 156 22.14 -0.69 0.80
C THR A 156 22.89 -0.48 -0.51
N GLU A 157 22.25 0.22 -1.44
CA GLU A 157 22.77 0.47 -2.78
C GLU A 157 22.47 1.89 -3.23
N GLN A 158 23.32 2.44 -4.09
CA GLN A 158 23.13 3.80 -4.60
C GLN A 158 21.83 3.89 -5.41
N GLY A 159 20.97 4.84 -5.05
CA GLY A 159 19.67 5.03 -5.70
C GLY A 159 18.56 4.11 -5.19
N VAL A 160 18.82 3.25 -4.20
CA VAL A 160 17.79 2.43 -3.53
C VAL A 160 17.34 3.12 -2.24
N CYS A 161 16.03 3.35 -2.13
CA CYS A 161 15.40 3.74 -0.87
C CYS A 161 14.70 2.53 -0.28
N ASN A 162 14.94 2.24 1.00
CA ASN A 162 14.29 1.15 1.72
C ASN A 162 13.16 1.71 2.59
N ILE A 163 11.97 1.12 2.48
CA ILE A 163 10.84 1.41 3.35
C ILE A 163 10.26 0.09 3.82
N SER A 164 10.01 -0.03 5.13
CA SER A 164 9.36 -1.21 5.70
C SER A 164 7.93 -1.34 5.16
N LEU A 165 7.58 -2.50 4.58
CA LEU A 165 6.21 -2.80 4.17
C LEU A 165 5.22 -2.67 5.33
N GLY A 166 5.64 -3.04 6.56
CA GLY A 166 4.77 -2.91 7.72
C GLY A 166 4.42 -1.47 8.07
N TYR A 167 5.33 -0.53 7.78
CA TYR A 167 5.07 0.90 7.93
C TYR A 167 4.10 1.41 6.84
N MET A 168 4.28 1.01 5.57
CA MET A 168 3.41 1.47 4.47
C MET A 168 2.01 0.86 4.49
N LEU A 169 1.90 -0.42 4.86
CA LEU A 169 0.65 -1.17 4.80
C LEU A 169 -0.15 -1.11 6.11
N GLY A 170 0.38 -0.47 7.16
CA GLY A 170 -0.25 -0.43 8.47
C GLY A 170 -0.40 -1.83 9.07
N SER A 171 0.72 -2.53 9.25
CA SER A 171 0.71 -3.92 9.73
C SER A 171 0.04 -4.09 11.10
N ASP A 172 -0.82 -5.10 11.21
CA ASP A 172 -1.33 -5.60 12.50
C ASP A 172 -0.25 -6.29 13.34
N VAL A 173 0.89 -6.60 12.73
CA VAL A 173 2.07 -7.10 13.43
C VAL A 173 2.81 -5.91 14.04
N VAL A 174 2.48 -5.64 15.30
CA VAL A 174 3.28 -4.77 16.17
C VAL A 174 4.64 -5.46 16.36
N LYS A 175 5.63 -5.10 15.53
CA LYS A 175 7.03 -5.35 15.85
C LYS A 175 7.34 -4.47 17.04
N LYS A 176 7.63 -5.10 18.18
CA LYS A 176 8.11 -4.39 19.36
C LYS A 176 9.32 -3.57 18.93
N ALA A 177 9.17 -2.25 18.97
CA ALA A 177 10.24 -1.31 18.76
C ALA A 177 10.40 -0.52 20.06
N ASP A 178 11.63 -0.47 20.55
CA ASP A 178 11.99 0.37 21.68
C ASP A 178 12.58 1.64 21.07
N ASP A 179 11.84 2.75 21.11
CA ASP A 179 12.24 4.01 20.50
C ASP A 179 12.68 5.00 21.57
N LYS A 180 13.81 5.67 21.36
CA LYS A 180 14.25 6.81 22.16
C LYS A 180 13.70 8.10 21.56
N LEU A 181 12.84 8.77 22.32
CA LEU A 181 12.26 10.05 21.94
C LEU A 181 12.86 11.18 22.75
N TYR A 182 13.22 12.27 22.08
CA TYR A 182 13.66 13.51 22.71
C TYR A 182 13.49 14.69 21.74
N PHE A 183 13.61 15.90 22.26
CA PHE A 183 13.58 17.11 21.46
C PHE A 183 15.01 17.57 21.09
N ILE A 184 15.18 18.04 19.86
CA ILE A 184 16.39 18.67 19.35
C ILE A 184 16.11 20.06 18.77
N SER A 185 17.10 20.94 18.73
CA SER A 185 17.06 22.17 17.92
C SER A 185 17.56 21.96 16.49
N ASP A 186 17.38 22.97 15.65
CA ASP A 186 17.91 23.09 14.28
C ASP A 186 19.41 22.78 14.09
N ASN A 187 20.22 22.89 15.13
CA ASN A 187 21.64 22.55 15.15
C ASN A 187 21.93 21.14 15.73
N ASN A 188 20.91 20.28 15.84
CA ASN A 188 20.97 18.94 16.44
C ASN A 188 21.36 18.91 17.93
N GLU A 189 21.32 20.02 18.65
CA GLU A 189 21.48 20.01 20.11
C GLU A 189 20.26 19.36 20.77
N LYS A 190 20.48 18.32 21.58
CA LYS A 190 19.43 17.72 22.44
C LYS A 190 18.97 18.73 23.50
N ILE A 191 17.67 19.00 23.56
CA ILE A 191 17.09 20.05 24.42
C ILE A 191 16.10 19.54 25.48
N SER A 192 15.85 18.23 25.54
CA SER A 192 15.05 17.59 26.59
C SER A 192 15.76 16.37 27.20
N ASN A 193 15.19 15.80 28.25
CA ASN A 193 15.47 14.40 28.61
C ASN A 193 15.02 13.45 27.51
N GLU A 194 15.54 12.23 27.56
CA GLU A 194 15.12 11.12 26.71
C GLU A 194 14.00 10.33 27.40
N ASN A 195 13.04 9.87 26.61
CA ASN A 195 12.03 8.92 27.02
C ASN A 195 12.13 7.69 26.10
N ILE A 196 12.07 6.50 26.68
CA ILE A 196 11.97 5.26 25.91
C ILE A 196 10.50 4.91 25.76
N TYR A 197 10.06 4.72 24.52
CA TYR A 197 8.73 4.23 24.20
C TYR A 197 8.83 2.80 23.70
N ILE A 198 8.08 1.90 24.33
CA ILE A 198 7.95 0.52 23.90
C ILE A 198 6.68 0.42 23.06
N ALA A 199 6.86 0.31 21.75
CA ALA A 199 5.78 0.18 20.79
C ALA A 199 5.31 -1.29 20.71
N ASP A 200 4.65 -1.82 21.75
CA ASP A 200 4.18 -3.22 21.81
C ASP A 200 2.68 -3.40 22.12
N LYS A 201 1.92 -2.31 22.23
CA LYS A 201 0.49 -2.36 22.56
C LYS A 201 -0.36 -2.97 21.44
N ARG A 202 -1.15 -4.00 21.77
CA ARG A 202 -2.03 -4.76 20.85
C ARG A 202 -3.54 -4.63 21.16
N ASP A 203 -3.93 -3.64 21.95
CA ASP A 203 -5.34 -3.50 22.40
C ASP A 203 -6.26 -3.01 21.26
N GLU A 204 -7.44 -3.63 21.12
CA GLU A 204 -8.44 -3.27 20.10
C GLU A 204 -8.98 -1.85 20.32
N ASP A 205 -9.06 -1.40 21.57
CA ASP A 205 -9.53 -0.06 21.93
C ASP A 205 -8.46 1.00 21.69
N VAL A 206 -8.75 1.94 20.78
CA VAL A 206 -7.88 3.07 20.42
C VAL A 206 -7.49 3.90 21.64
N GLN A 207 -8.39 4.09 22.61
CA GLN A 207 -8.11 4.91 23.80
C GLN A 207 -7.06 4.28 24.70
N LYS A 208 -6.98 2.95 24.75
CA LYS A 208 -5.97 2.22 25.53
C LYS A 208 -4.60 2.16 24.85
N ARG A 209 -4.59 2.40 23.53
CA ARG A 209 -3.36 2.56 22.74
C ARG A 209 -2.73 3.94 22.89
N LEU A 210 -3.47 4.95 23.34
CA LEU A 210 -2.89 6.26 23.65
C LEU A 210 -1.91 6.16 24.83
N PHE A 211 -0.82 6.90 24.75
CA PHE A 211 0.16 7.05 25.81
C PHE A 211 0.49 8.53 25.98
N ARG A 212 0.85 8.91 27.21
CA ARG A 212 1.28 10.27 27.54
C ARG A 212 2.73 10.21 27.98
N MET A 213 3.59 10.98 27.34
CA MET A 213 4.97 11.14 27.76
C MET A 213 5.20 12.55 28.29
N ARG A 214 6.09 12.66 29.27
CA ARG A 214 6.50 13.93 29.85
C ARG A 214 7.95 14.21 29.45
N PHE A 215 8.18 15.39 28.89
CA PHE A 215 9.51 15.88 28.57
C PHE A 215 9.86 17.05 29.49
N THR A 216 11.07 17.00 30.02
CA THR A 216 11.72 18.05 30.78
C THR A 216 12.73 18.72 29.87
N PHE A 217 12.49 20.00 29.56
CA PHE A 217 13.37 20.80 28.71
C PHE A 217 14.53 21.39 29.51
N LYS A 218 15.67 21.61 28.84
CA LYS A 218 16.80 22.35 29.41
C LYS A 218 16.34 23.75 29.82
N ASN A 219 16.80 24.23 30.97
CA ASN A 219 16.48 25.57 31.45
C ASN A 219 17.26 26.64 30.65
N LYS A 220 16.72 27.02 29.48
CA LYS A 220 17.27 28.06 28.60
C LYS A 220 16.15 28.84 27.91
N LYS A 221 16.49 30.00 27.35
CA LYS A 221 15.56 30.75 26.49
C LYS A 221 15.41 30.02 25.15
N TYR A 222 14.17 29.88 24.70
CA TYR A 222 13.82 29.30 23.41
C TYR A 222 13.27 30.40 22.50
N ASP A 223 13.74 30.44 21.25
CA ASP A 223 13.28 31.38 20.22
C ASP A 223 12.20 30.72 19.35
N LYS A 224 11.00 31.31 19.32
CA LYS A 224 9.86 30.84 18.52
C LYS A 224 10.09 30.93 17.01
N ASN A 225 11.06 31.73 16.55
CA ASN A 225 11.41 31.84 15.13
C ASN A 225 12.41 30.76 14.71
N ARG A 226 12.95 29.97 15.65
CA ARG A 226 13.82 28.83 15.36
C ARG A 226 13.02 27.54 15.33
N LYS A 227 13.53 26.58 14.58
CA LYS A 227 12.92 25.26 14.44
C LYS A 227 13.42 24.32 15.52
N TYR A 228 12.49 23.54 16.06
CA TYR A 228 12.77 22.45 16.99
C TYR A 228 12.04 21.22 16.50
N TYR A 229 12.51 20.05 16.92
CA TYR A 229 11.98 18.78 16.45
C TYR A 229 11.80 17.82 17.62
N LEU A 230 10.67 17.13 17.67
CA LEU A 230 10.58 15.85 18.34
C LEU A 230 11.14 14.79 17.40
N VAL A 231 12.13 14.03 17.86
CA VAL A 231 12.74 12.93 17.11
C VAL A 231 12.55 11.62 17.84
N ALA A 232 12.45 10.52 17.10
CA ALA A 232 12.52 9.16 17.63
C ALA A 232 13.62 8.39 16.92
N TYR A 233 14.44 7.69 17.70
CA TYR A 233 15.53 6.84 17.24
C TYR A 233 15.27 5.40 17.70
N ASP A 234 15.41 4.44 16.82
CA ASP A 234 15.35 3.02 17.18
C ASP A 234 16.52 2.71 18.13
N GLU A 235 16.21 2.18 19.32
CA GLU A 235 17.21 1.94 20.36
C GLU A 235 18.27 0.90 19.94
N SER A 236 17.94 -0.02 19.05
CA SER A 236 18.81 -1.14 18.68
C SER A 236 19.93 -0.74 17.71
N ASN A 237 19.70 0.25 16.87
CA ASN A 237 20.62 0.62 15.78
C ASN A 237 20.86 2.13 15.64
N ASP A 238 20.25 2.96 16.49
CA ASP A 238 20.39 4.43 16.51
C ASP A 238 20.00 5.10 15.19
N VAL A 239 19.06 4.49 14.45
CA VAL A 239 18.50 5.05 13.22
C VAL A 239 17.33 5.96 13.57
N GLU A 240 17.32 7.18 13.03
CA GLU A 240 16.17 8.09 13.14
C GLU A 240 14.97 7.52 12.37
N VAL A 241 13.90 7.18 13.10
CA VAL A 241 12.66 6.61 12.53
C VAL A 241 11.54 7.63 12.45
N PHE A 242 11.66 8.76 13.14
CA PHE A 242 10.64 9.81 13.19
C PHE A 242 11.24 11.18 13.44
N ARG A 243 10.69 12.20 12.75
CA ARG A 243 10.97 13.61 12.98
C ARG A 243 9.70 14.44 12.79
N HIS A 244 9.39 15.28 13.77
CA HIS A 244 8.26 16.20 13.71
C HIS A 244 8.66 17.59 14.19
N GLU A 245 8.45 18.60 13.35
CA GLU A 245 8.73 20.00 13.67
C GLU A 245 7.73 20.52 14.73
N VAL A 246 8.24 21.21 15.75
CA VAL A 246 7.45 21.82 16.81
C VAL A 246 7.84 23.29 17.02
N ILE A 247 6.88 24.10 17.42
CA ILE A 247 7.09 25.49 17.79
C ILE A 247 7.22 25.56 19.32
N MET A 248 8.33 26.11 19.79
CA MET A 248 8.56 26.34 21.21
C MET A 248 8.15 27.77 21.57
N ASP A 249 6.91 27.93 22.03
CA ASP A 249 6.36 29.21 22.51
C ASP A 249 6.19 29.14 24.03
N LEU A 250 7.17 29.63 24.78
CA LEU A 250 7.11 29.66 26.24
C LEU A 250 6.24 30.84 26.70
N ALA A 251 5.06 30.54 27.25
CA ALA A 251 4.07 31.55 27.66
C ALA A 251 4.54 32.51 28.78
N PHE A 252 5.61 32.19 29.52
CA PHE A 252 6.11 33.02 30.63
C PHE A 252 7.64 32.96 30.69
N SER A 253 8.31 34.01 30.24
CA SER A 253 9.78 34.11 30.31
C SER A 253 10.31 35.37 31.00
N ASP A 254 9.48 36.17 31.67
CA ASP A 254 9.94 37.39 32.36
C ASP A 254 9.31 37.56 33.76
N ASN A 255 10.18 37.64 34.77
CA ASN A 255 10.07 38.28 36.10
C ASN A 255 8.70 38.35 36.81
N PHE A 256 8.46 37.43 37.75
CA PHE A 256 7.79 37.80 39.00
C PHE A 256 8.88 38.16 40.03
N GLY A 257 9.15 39.45 40.17
CA GLY A 257 9.86 39.98 41.32
C GLY A 257 8.96 39.87 42.55
N PHE A 258 9.29 38.95 43.45
CA PHE A 258 8.92 39.12 44.86
C PHE A 258 10.06 39.86 45.52
N ASP A 259 10.02 41.20 45.42
CA ASP A 259 10.70 42.03 46.42
C ASP A 259 9.87 41.93 47.70
N LEU A 260 10.54 41.52 48.77
CA LEU A 260 10.07 41.59 50.15
C LEU A 260 10.46 42.94 50.74
#